data_AF-A0A6G0VRK8-F1
#
_entry.id   AF-A0A6G0VRK8-F1
#
_cell.length_a   1.000
_cell.length_b   1.000
_cell.length_c   1.000
_cell.angle_alpha   90.00
_cell.angle_beta   90.00
_cell.angle_gamma   90.00
#
_symmetry.space_group_name_H-M   'P 1'
#
loop_
_entity.id
_entity.type
_entity.pdbx_description
1 polymer ?
#
loop_
_entity_poly.entity_id
_entity_poly.type
_entity_poly.pdbx_seq_one_letter_code
_entity_poly.pdbx_strand_id
1 'polypeptide(L)'
;KPLPYIIWYKDGVTPPRSKLGVVRYTQWAIILDYLTTEDSGTYTCKAVNENGIIDFTYKVKVEEQFLRKVYIKEGIYITALVNTNVSLECHMTDGSEPVIDWVYHLPSSEKINDNNLFDYTPGISQVPKQKLNNIG
;
A
#
# COMPACT_ATOMS: atom_id res chain seq x y z
N LYS A 1 -30.78 -25.01 -21.75
CA LYS A 1 -31.02 -24.10 -20.60
C LYS A 1 -30.74 -22.68 -21.07
N PRO A 2 -31.66 -21.71 -20.91
CA PRO A 2 -31.50 -20.39 -21.52
C PRO A 2 -30.42 -19.56 -20.81
N LEU A 3 -29.59 -18.89 -21.60
CA LEU A 3 -28.59 -17.93 -21.13
C LEU A 3 -29.30 -16.76 -20.43
N PRO A 4 -28.96 -16.44 -19.18
CA PRO A 4 -29.54 -15.29 -18.50
C PRO A 4 -28.88 -13.98 -18.96
N TYR A 5 -29.65 -12.90 -18.87
CA TYR A 5 -29.10 -11.55 -18.89
C TYR A 5 -28.89 -11.07 -17.45
N ILE A 6 -27.81 -10.30 -17.22
CA ILE A 6 -27.45 -9.79 -15.89
C ILE A 6 -27.73 -8.29 -15.80
N ILE A 7 -28.46 -7.89 -14.76
CA ILE A 7 -28.64 -6.48 -14.37
C ILE A 7 -27.85 -6.24 -13.09
N TRP A 8 -27.06 -5.18 -13.07
CA TRP A 8 -26.33 -4.73 -11.88
C TRP A 8 -27.04 -3.57 -11.19
N TYR A 9 -26.96 -3.55 -9.86
CA TYR A 9 -27.44 -2.47 -9.00
C TYR A 9 -26.35 -2.08 -8.00
N LYS A 10 -26.29 -0.80 -7.63
CA LYS A 10 -25.54 -0.28 -6.49
C LYS A 10 -26.52 0.48 -5.61
N ASP A 11 -26.67 0.04 -4.36
CA ASP A 11 -27.61 0.61 -3.39
C ASP A 11 -29.04 0.73 -3.95
N GLY A 12 -29.46 -0.29 -4.71
CA GLY A 12 -30.77 -0.35 -5.36
C GLY A 12 -30.89 0.43 -6.67
N VAL A 13 -29.85 1.16 -7.11
CA VAL A 13 -29.86 1.96 -8.34
C VAL A 13 -29.14 1.26 -9.48
N THR A 14 -29.72 1.29 -10.67
CA THR A 14 -29.15 0.71 -11.91
C THR A 14 -29.14 1.73 -13.06
N PRO A 15 -28.11 1.75 -13.92
CA PRO A 15 -26.85 1.01 -13.79
C PRO A 15 -25.96 1.66 -12.70
N PRO A 16 -25.09 0.88 -12.01
CA PRO A 16 -24.10 1.43 -11.10
C PRO A 16 -23.23 2.47 -11.81
N ARG A 17 -23.07 3.65 -11.21
CA ARG A 17 -22.20 4.70 -11.76
C ARG A 17 -21.05 4.94 -10.78
N SER A 18 -19.86 5.13 -11.34
CA SER A 18 -18.74 5.75 -10.62
C SER A 18 -18.68 7.23 -11.00
N LYS A 19 -18.29 8.07 -10.04
CA LYS A 19 -18.18 9.52 -10.25
C LYS A 19 -16.92 9.92 -11.00
N LEU A 20 -15.84 9.17 -10.79
CA LEU A 20 -14.51 9.44 -11.35
C LEU A 20 -14.03 8.29 -12.23
N GLY A 21 -14.44 7.06 -11.91
CA GLY A 21 -14.00 5.85 -12.58
C GLY A 21 -14.76 5.51 -13.85
N VAL A 22 -14.14 4.64 -14.66
CA VAL A 22 -14.80 4.00 -15.81
C VAL A 22 -15.49 2.73 -15.34
N VAL A 23 -16.78 2.58 -15.66
CA VAL A 23 -17.55 1.37 -15.36
C VAL A 23 -17.73 0.55 -16.63
N ARG A 24 -17.26 -0.70 -16.62
CA ARG A 24 -17.38 -1.64 -17.73
C ARG A 24 -18.25 -2.83 -17.34
N TYR A 25 -19.13 -3.23 -18.24
CA TYR A 25 -20.02 -4.37 -18.05
C TYR A 25 -19.64 -5.48 -19.01
N THR A 26 -19.48 -6.68 -18.46
CA THR A 26 -19.38 -7.92 -19.23
C THR A 26 -20.65 -8.74 -19.02
N GLN A 27 -20.72 -9.91 -19.65
CA GLN A 27 -21.85 -10.82 -19.43
C GLN A 27 -22.00 -11.24 -17.95
N TRP A 28 -20.90 -11.34 -17.19
CA TRP A 28 -20.89 -11.96 -15.85
C TRP A 28 -20.34 -11.08 -14.74
N ALA A 29 -19.76 -9.93 -15.09
CA ALA A 29 -19.04 -9.08 -14.16
C ALA A 29 -19.23 -7.59 -14.47
N ILE A 30 -19.16 -6.78 -13.42
CA ILE A 30 -18.95 -5.34 -13.47
C ILE A 30 -17.50 -5.05 -13.08
N ILE A 31 -16.83 -4.19 -13.83
CA ILE A 31 -15.44 -3.78 -13.59
C ILE A 31 -15.45 -2.27 -13.37
N LEU A 32 -14.85 -1.83 -12.26
CA LEU A 32 -14.73 -0.43 -11.90
C LEU A 32 -13.24 -0.07 -11.82
N ASP A 33 -12.79 0.85 -12.67
CA ASP A 33 -11.41 1.35 -12.67
C ASP A 33 -11.34 2.71 -11.95
N TYR A 34 -10.20 3.04 -11.34
CA TYR A 34 -9.97 4.32 -10.62
C TYR A 34 -11.01 4.61 -9.52
N LEU A 35 -11.13 3.66 -8.58
CA LEU A 35 -12.09 3.73 -7.48
C LEU A 35 -11.87 4.92 -6.54
N THR A 36 -12.96 5.49 -6.04
CA THR A 36 -12.97 6.39 -4.88
C THR A 36 -13.81 5.84 -3.74
N THR A 37 -13.71 6.46 -2.56
CA THR A 37 -14.50 6.07 -1.38
C THR A 37 -16.02 6.12 -1.65
N GLU A 38 -16.47 6.98 -2.56
CA GLU A 38 -17.87 7.06 -3.03
C GLU A 38 -18.32 5.82 -3.80
N ASP A 39 -17.40 5.00 -4.34
CA ASP A 39 -17.72 3.74 -5.01
C ASP A 39 -18.06 2.61 -4.01
N SER A 40 -17.86 2.84 -2.70
CA SER A 40 -18.40 1.94 -1.67
C SER A 40 -19.92 1.82 -1.78
N GLY A 41 -20.45 0.64 -1.47
CA GLY A 41 -21.89 0.41 -1.53
C GLY A 41 -22.26 -1.06 -1.53
N THR A 42 -23.56 -1.32 -1.63
CA THR A 42 -24.13 -2.66 -1.72
C THR A 42 -24.44 -2.97 -3.18
N TYR A 43 -23.68 -3.89 -3.77
CA TYR A 43 -23.80 -4.29 -5.16
C TYR A 43 -24.64 -5.54 -5.29
N THR A 44 -25.65 -5.51 -6.14
CA THR A 44 -26.52 -6.66 -6.40
C THR A 44 -26.47 -7.03 -7.89
N CYS A 45 -26.19 -8.29 -8.20
CA CYS A 45 -26.40 -8.84 -9.54
C CYS A 45 -27.73 -9.57 -9.58
N LYS A 46 -28.53 -9.30 -10.61
CA LYS A 46 -29.80 -9.97 -10.87
C LYS A 46 -29.70 -10.68 -12.21
N ALA A 47 -29.76 -12.01 -12.17
CA ALA A 47 -29.74 -12.86 -13.36
C ALA A 47 -31.17 -13.26 -13.74
N VAL A 48 -31.54 -13.05 -14.99
CA VAL A 48 -32.90 -13.30 -15.48
C VAL A 48 -32.87 -14.14 -16.75
N ASN A 49 -33.67 -15.19 -16.79
CA ASN A 49 -33.98 -15.94 -18.00
C ASN A 49 -35.47 -16.31 -18.05
N GLU A 50 -35.89 -17.00 -19.11
CA GLU A 50 -37.30 -17.42 -19.30
C GLU A 50 -37.84 -18.33 -18.18
N ASN A 51 -36.95 -18.96 -17.41
CA ASN A 51 -37.31 -19.86 -16.32
C ASN A 51 -37.37 -19.18 -14.95
N GLY A 52 -36.92 -17.93 -14.83
CA GLY A 52 -37.01 -17.18 -13.58
C GLY A 52 -35.90 -16.16 -13.35
N ILE A 53 -35.82 -15.73 -12.10
CA ILE A 53 -34.95 -14.66 -11.63
C ILE A 53 -34.24 -15.11 -10.36
N ILE A 54 -32.94 -14.85 -10.29
CA ILE A 54 -32.15 -14.98 -9.06
C ILE A 54 -31.29 -13.74 -8.87
N ASP A 55 -30.98 -13.41 -7.62
CA ASP A 55 -30.12 -12.28 -7.29
C ASP A 55 -29.12 -12.64 -6.18
N PHE A 56 -27.98 -11.95 -6.20
CA PHE A 56 -26.94 -12.07 -5.18
C PHE A 56 -26.40 -10.68 -4.84
N THR A 57 -26.19 -10.44 -3.55
CA THR A 57 -25.80 -9.13 -3.03
C THR A 57 -24.48 -9.20 -2.27
N TYR A 58 -23.59 -8.26 -2.54
CA TYR A 58 -22.28 -8.14 -1.91
C TYR A 58 -21.98 -6.70 -1.49
N LYS A 59 -21.40 -6.52 -0.31
CA LYS A 59 -21.04 -5.19 0.21
C LYS A 59 -19.58 -4.87 -0.12
N VAL A 60 -19.37 -3.84 -0.92
CA VAL A 60 -18.04 -3.35 -1.31
C VAL A 60 -17.68 -2.15 -0.44
N LYS A 61 -16.49 -2.18 0.16
CA LYS A 61 -15.90 -1.05 0.88
C LYS A 61 -14.62 -0.65 0.16
N VAL A 62 -14.58 0.58 -0.32
CA VAL A 62 -13.38 1.21 -0.88
C VAL A 62 -12.78 2.09 0.19
N GLU A 63 -11.50 1.88 0.49
CA GLU A 63 -10.76 2.67 1.46
C GLU A 63 -9.73 3.52 0.73
N GLU A 64 -9.68 4.81 1.09
CA GLU A 64 -8.64 5.70 0.61
C GLU A 64 -7.28 5.21 1.12
N GLN A 65 -6.41 4.83 0.19
CA GLN A 65 -5.00 4.67 0.52
C GLN A 65 -4.38 6.05 0.57
N PHE A 66 -4.26 6.59 1.77
CA PHE A 66 -3.35 7.70 2.00
C PHE A 66 -1.94 7.18 1.81
N LEU A 67 -1.36 7.40 0.62
CA LEU A 67 0.08 7.53 0.49
C LEU A 67 0.46 8.74 1.33
N ARG A 68 0.62 8.55 2.64
CA ARG A 68 1.23 9.56 3.50
C ARG A 68 2.57 9.85 2.87
N LYS A 69 2.77 11.08 2.41
CA LYS A 69 4.07 11.53 1.92
C LYS A 69 4.99 11.52 3.13
N VAL A 70 5.74 10.43 3.28
CA VAL A 70 6.78 10.35 4.29
C VAL A 70 7.88 11.31 3.86
N TYR A 71 8.03 12.39 4.63
CA TYR A 71 9.12 13.33 4.42
C TYR A 71 10.27 12.91 5.33
N ILE A 72 11.20 12.16 4.76
CA ILE A 72 12.48 11.87 5.39
C ILE A 72 13.31 13.15 5.33
N LYS A 73 13.78 13.63 6.49
CA LYS A 73 14.72 14.74 6.53
C LYS A 73 16.01 14.32 5.82
N GLU A 74 16.59 15.19 5.00
CA GLU A 74 17.86 14.91 4.31
C GLU A 74 18.91 14.37 5.30
N GLY A 75 19.61 13.30 4.86
CA GLY A 75 20.61 12.63 5.66
C GLY A 75 21.75 13.55 6.04
N ILE A 76 22.23 13.43 7.28
CA ILE A 76 23.37 14.17 7.78
C ILE A 76 24.64 13.42 7.36
N TYR A 77 25.63 14.11 6.81
CA TYR A 77 26.96 13.54 6.62
C TYR A 77 27.61 13.30 7.97
N ILE A 78 27.94 12.04 8.26
CA ILE A 78 28.64 11.66 9.49
C ILE A 78 30.06 11.24 9.12
N THR A 79 31.04 11.82 9.80
CA THR A 79 32.43 11.37 9.78
C THR A 79 32.74 10.69 11.10
N ALA A 80 33.49 9.60 11.05
CA ALA A 80 33.85 8.82 12.22
C ALA A 80 35.29 8.35 12.12
N LEU A 81 35.91 8.11 13.27
CA LEU A 81 37.26 7.56 13.32
C LEU A 81 37.22 6.07 12.95
N VAL A 82 38.26 5.58 12.28
CA VAL A 82 38.41 4.16 11.95
C VAL A 82 38.30 3.30 13.22
N ASN A 83 37.58 2.17 13.13
CA ASN A 83 37.26 1.26 14.22
C ASN A 83 36.39 1.87 15.33
N THR A 84 35.56 2.87 15.01
CA THR A 84 34.53 3.37 15.93
C THR A 84 33.13 2.99 15.48
N ASN A 85 32.19 3.08 16.41
CA ASN A 85 30.79 2.78 16.18
C ASN A 85 30.02 4.07 15.89
N VAL A 86 29.11 4.02 14.92
CA VAL A 86 28.24 5.14 14.56
C VAL A 86 26.79 4.71 14.63
N SER A 87 25.91 5.63 15.02
CA SER A 87 24.47 5.45 14.90
C SER A 87 23.93 6.41 13.85
N LEU A 88 23.27 5.86 12.84
CA LEU A 88 22.47 6.62 11.90
C LEU A 88 21.05 6.76 12.45
N GLU A 89 20.46 7.94 12.31
CA GLU A 89 19.09 8.23 12.77
C GLU A 89 18.24 8.70 11.59
N CYS A 90 17.04 8.16 11.47
CA CYS A 90 16.07 8.58 10.46
C CYS A 90 14.96 9.40 11.12
N HIS A 91 14.91 10.71 10.81
CA HIS A 91 13.92 11.64 11.34
C HIS A 91 12.82 11.89 10.30
N MET A 92 11.57 11.65 10.70
CA MET A 92 10.38 11.84 9.87
C MET A 92 9.70 13.16 10.21
N THR A 93 9.26 13.90 9.19
CA THR A 93 8.63 15.22 9.39
C THR A 93 7.14 15.12 9.64
N ASP A 94 6.49 14.10 9.08
CA ASP A 94 5.13 13.72 9.44
C ASP A 94 5.18 12.62 10.51
N GLY A 95 4.28 12.65 11.50
CA GLY A 95 4.19 11.62 12.56
C GLY A 95 3.71 10.27 12.03
N SER A 96 4.16 9.88 10.84
CA SER A 96 3.93 8.58 10.24
C SER A 96 4.81 7.52 10.92
N GLU A 97 4.30 6.29 11.03
CA GLU A 97 5.04 5.12 11.52
C GLU A 97 5.29 4.14 10.36
N PRO A 98 6.10 4.51 9.34
CA PRO A 98 6.44 3.59 8.25
C PRO A 98 7.42 2.52 8.73
N VAL A 99 7.46 1.42 7.98
CA VAL A 99 8.55 0.46 8.07
C VAL A 99 9.79 1.11 7.43
N ILE A 100 10.89 1.16 8.18
CA ILE A 100 12.16 1.74 7.71
C ILE A 100 13.16 0.63 7.43
N ASP A 101 13.69 0.61 6.21
CA ASP A 101 14.80 -0.26 5.79
C ASP A 101 16.05 0.58 5.52
N TRP A 102 17.18 0.13 6.06
CA TRP A 102 18.49 0.76 5.85
C TRP A 102 19.24 0.07 4.70
N VAL A 103 19.69 0.87 3.72
CA VAL A 103 20.48 0.37 2.57
C VAL A 103 21.84 1.07 2.57
N TYR A 104 22.90 0.29 2.44
CA TYR A 104 24.24 0.80 2.24
C TYR A 104 24.66 0.63 0.77
N HIS A 105 25.36 1.61 0.22
CA HIS A 105 25.99 1.50 -1.09
C HIS A 105 27.49 1.43 -0.88
N LEU A 106 28.10 0.28 -1.20
CA LEU A 106 29.56 0.15 -1.22
C LEU A 106 30.08 0.75 -2.53
N PRO A 107 31.00 1.72 -2.51
CA PRO A 107 31.80 2.01 -3.68
C PRO A 107 32.55 0.72 -4.06
N SER A 108 32.56 0.38 -5.34
CA SER A 108 32.76 -0.96 -5.91
C SER A 108 34.16 -1.60 -5.74
N SER A 109 34.88 -1.38 -4.64
CA SER A 109 36.22 -1.95 -4.40
C SER A 109 36.46 -2.53 -3.00
N GLU A 110 35.51 -2.48 -2.07
CA GLU A 110 35.69 -3.07 -0.73
C GLU A 110 34.60 -4.10 -0.43
N LYS A 111 34.99 -5.38 -0.40
CA LYS A 111 34.14 -6.45 0.14
C LYS A 111 34.24 -6.41 1.65
N ILE A 112 33.35 -5.66 2.30
CA ILE A 112 33.23 -5.72 3.76
C ILE A 112 32.41 -6.96 4.09
N ASN A 113 33.06 -7.99 4.62
CA ASN A 113 32.48 -9.30 4.88
C ASN A 113 32.31 -9.51 6.39
N ASP A 114 31.49 -8.68 7.04
CA ASP A 114 31.25 -8.81 8.48
C ASP A 114 29.74 -8.81 8.80
N ASN A 115 29.24 -9.97 9.19
CA ASN A 115 27.86 -10.15 9.64
C ASN A 115 27.57 -9.41 10.97
N ASN A 116 28.59 -8.82 11.60
CA ASN A 116 28.48 -8.05 12.85
C ASN A 116 28.41 -6.51 12.65
N LEU A 117 28.44 -6.03 11.41
CA LEU A 117 28.45 -4.59 11.10
C LEU A 117 27.14 -3.89 11.47
N PHE A 118 26.02 -4.61 11.47
CA PHE A 118 24.70 -4.02 11.58
C PHE A 118 23.96 -4.62 12.77
N ASP A 119 23.67 -3.77 13.76
CA ASP A 119 22.76 -4.13 14.85
C ASP A 119 21.56 -3.17 14.80
N TYR A 120 20.36 -3.74 14.65
CA TYR A 120 19.12 -2.99 14.65
C TYR A 120 18.54 -2.98 16.06
N THR A 121 18.53 -1.82 16.70
CA THR A 121 17.88 -1.62 17.98
C THR A 121 16.58 -0.83 17.76
N PRO A 122 15.40 -1.45 17.94
CA PRO A 122 14.16 -0.70 17.94
C PRO A 122 14.21 0.32 19.10
N GLY A 123 14.25 1.60 18.76
CA GLY A 123 14.28 2.68 19.73
C GLY A 123 12.94 2.80 20.47
N ILE A 124 12.99 3.03 21.78
CA ILE A 124 11.83 3.44 22.59
C ILE A 124 11.40 4.89 22.24
N SER A 125 12.25 5.61 21.50
CA SER A 125 11.98 6.92 20.91
C SER A 125 11.54 6.73 19.45
N GLN A 126 10.60 7.53 18.96
CA GLN A 126 10.00 7.52 17.61
C GLN A 126 10.99 7.69 16.43
N VAL A 127 12.29 7.60 16.69
CA VAL A 127 13.38 7.77 15.73
C VAL A 127 14.10 6.43 15.59
N PRO A 128 13.90 5.71 14.47
CA PRO A 128 14.63 4.48 14.20
C PRO A 128 16.13 4.75 14.05
N LYS A 129 16.93 3.86 14.64
CA LYS A 129 18.39 3.98 14.68
C LYS A 129 19.04 2.74 14.07
N GLN A 130 20.07 2.95 13.25
CA GLN A 130 20.93 1.88 12.74
C GLN A 130 22.32 2.05 13.31
N LYS A 131 22.81 1.04 14.03
CA LYS A 131 24.19 1.03 14.51
C LYS A 131 25.09 0.36 13.48
N LEU A 132 26.17 1.05 13.14
CA LEU A 132 27.29 0.58 12.35
C LEU A 132 28.46 0.32 13.30
N ASN A 133 28.94 -0.91 13.36
CA ASN A 133 30.06 -1.29 14.22
C ASN A 133 31.36 -1.38 13.43
N ASN A 134 32.47 -0.94 14.04
CA ASN A 134 33.83 -1.09 13.48
C ASN A 134 33.98 -0.56 12.05
N ILE A 135 33.64 0.72 11.82
CA ILE A 135 33.78 1.33 10.49
C ILE A 135 35.27 1.33 10.09
N GLY A 136 35.59 0.57 9.04
CA GLY A 136 36.94 0.41 8.46
C GLY A 136 37.22 1.41 7.36
#